data_AF-A0A6A6ASY4-F1
#
_entry.id   AF-A0A6A6ASY4-F1
#
_cell.length_a   1.000
_cell.length_b   1.000
_cell.length_c   1.000
_cell.angle_alpha   90.00
_cell.angle_beta   90.00
_cell.angle_gamma   90.00
#
_symmetry.space_group_name_H-M   'P 1'
#
loop_
_entity.id
_entity.type
_entity.pdbx_description
1 polymer ?
#
loop_
_entity_poly.entity_id
_entity_poly.type
_entity_poly.pdbx_seq_one_letter_code
_entity_poly.pdbx_strand_id
1 'polypeptide(L)'
;MSTHDEKSLFSILCSEKWSWGEWVGPDYIQFSPDGTGEVVLYGQFWPYLALVFTWGASDILSQQITLHPGPEPGAEPRTLARFSFTVKLTRRCAPSWEPWFVDREKHNAPLLIDAAFSPRKLNVSLEEGHFPAPEEALGMETTDARQTYRCGRFALRLCFDESPFPRESDWKEFPGPGSNRQSWLWHTFVNRKLSRRPEDSDFS
;
A
#
# COMPACT_ATOMS: atom_id res chain seq x y z
N MET A 1 -31.95 3.54 7.55
CA MET A 1 -31.01 3.88 8.63
C MET A 1 -29.62 3.49 8.15
N SER A 2 -28.79 4.45 7.75
CA SER A 2 -27.40 4.17 7.39
C SER A 2 -26.62 3.87 8.66
N THR A 3 -26.19 2.62 8.82
CA THR A 3 -25.36 2.18 9.93
C THR A 3 -23.92 2.60 9.64
N HIS A 4 -23.42 3.57 10.40
CA HIS A 4 -21.99 3.87 10.44
C HIS A 4 -21.25 2.67 11.05
N ASP A 5 -20.10 2.32 10.47
CA ASP A 5 -19.24 1.23 10.96
C ASP A 5 -18.10 1.86 11.77
N GLU A 6 -18.15 1.71 13.08
CA GLU A 6 -17.09 2.18 13.97
C GLU A 6 -15.99 1.13 14.07
N LYS A 7 -14.77 1.53 13.71
CA LYS A 7 -13.58 0.68 13.77
C LYS A 7 -12.43 1.41 14.40
N SER A 8 -11.62 0.70 15.17
CA SER A 8 -10.33 1.26 15.60
C SER A 8 -9.41 1.49 14.42
N LEU A 9 -8.58 2.54 14.46
CA LEU A 9 -7.53 2.77 13.47
C LEU A 9 -6.65 1.51 13.29
N PHE A 10 -6.30 0.84 14.38
CA PHE A 10 -5.58 -0.43 14.36
C PHE A 10 -6.27 -1.50 13.50
N SER A 11 -7.57 -1.71 13.71
CA SER A 11 -8.34 -2.70 12.95
C SER A 11 -8.48 -2.33 11.47
N ILE A 12 -8.50 -1.04 11.13
CA ILE A 12 -8.51 -0.58 9.74
C ILE A 12 -7.16 -0.92 9.08
N LEU A 13 -6.05 -0.54 9.71
CA LEU A 13 -4.70 -0.79 9.19
C LEU A 13 -4.42 -2.28 8.96
N CYS A 14 -4.87 -3.13 9.88
CA CYS A 14 -4.63 -4.58 9.82
C CYS A 14 -5.70 -5.37 9.05
N SER A 15 -6.71 -4.71 8.45
CA SER A 15 -7.85 -5.43 7.88
C SER A 15 -7.51 -6.19 6.59
N GLU A 16 -6.83 -5.54 5.66
CA GLU A 16 -6.49 -6.08 4.34
C GLU A 16 -5.16 -5.45 3.84
N LYS A 17 -4.71 -5.86 2.66
CA LYS A 17 -3.53 -5.29 2.00
C LYS A 17 -3.80 -3.86 1.53
N TRP A 18 -2.84 -2.97 1.74
CA TRP A 18 -2.82 -1.62 1.18
C TRP A 18 -2.08 -1.69 -0.16
N SER A 19 -2.83 -1.72 -1.24
CA SER A 19 -2.30 -1.95 -2.59
C SER A 19 -1.90 -0.64 -3.25
N TRP A 20 -0.78 -0.65 -3.98
CA TRP A 20 -0.43 0.41 -4.91
C TRP A 20 -1.02 0.16 -6.31
N GLY A 21 -1.14 -1.12 -6.66
CA GLY A 21 -1.67 -1.59 -7.93
C GLY A 21 -2.01 -3.07 -7.87
N GLU A 22 -2.84 -3.52 -8.82
CA GLU A 22 -3.20 -4.93 -9.02
C GLU A 22 -2.88 -5.41 -10.45
N TRP A 23 -2.57 -4.52 -11.38
CA TRP A 23 -2.44 -4.86 -12.81
C TRP A 23 -1.12 -5.52 -13.18
N VAL A 24 0.02 -4.91 -12.81
CA VAL A 24 1.35 -5.46 -13.11
C VAL A 24 1.79 -6.49 -12.06
N GLY A 25 1.20 -6.40 -10.88
CA GLY A 25 1.41 -7.32 -9.77
C GLY A 25 0.94 -6.73 -8.45
N PRO A 26 0.96 -7.54 -7.38
CA PRO A 26 0.51 -7.11 -6.06
C PRO A 26 1.62 -6.32 -5.35
N ASP A 27 1.82 -5.05 -5.71
CA ASP A 27 2.62 -4.12 -4.91
C ASP A 27 1.80 -3.67 -3.71
N TYR A 28 2.23 -4.00 -2.49
CA TYR A 28 1.44 -3.71 -1.30
C TYR A 28 2.24 -3.57 -0.01
N ILE A 29 1.54 -3.03 0.98
CA ILE A 29 1.91 -3.05 2.40
C ILE A 29 0.79 -3.73 3.16
N GLN A 30 1.13 -4.65 4.05
CA GLN A 30 0.18 -5.30 4.93
C GLN A 30 0.64 -5.16 6.37
N PHE A 31 -0.24 -4.69 7.24
CA PHE A 31 0.00 -4.64 8.68
C PHE A 31 -0.60 -5.87 9.34
N SER A 32 0.14 -6.43 10.30
CA SER A 32 -0.28 -7.57 11.11
C SER A 32 -0.52 -7.11 12.57
N PRO A 33 -1.53 -7.67 13.26
CA PRO A 33 -1.86 -7.26 14.62
C PRO A 33 -0.75 -7.47 15.68
N ASP A 34 0.23 -8.31 15.39
CA ASP A 34 1.36 -8.61 16.28
C ASP A 34 2.48 -7.56 16.24
N GLY A 35 2.25 -6.43 15.56
CA GLY A 35 3.25 -5.38 15.37
C GLY A 35 4.25 -5.71 14.26
N THR A 36 3.97 -6.73 13.43
CA THR A 36 4.72 -7.00 12.20
C THR A 36 3.90 -6.64 10.96
N GLY A 37 4.50 -6.75 9.79
CA GLY A 37 3.81 -6.58 8.54
C GLY A 37 4.69 -7.02 7.38
N GLU A 38 4.12 -7.03 6.19
CA GLU A 38 4.81 -7.40 4.96
C GLU A 38 4.83 -6.21 4.01
N VAL A 39 6.00 -5.97 3.42
CA VAL A 39 6.17 -5.01 2.33
C VAL A 39 6.60 -5.78 1.10
N VAL A 40 5.84 -5.60 0.02
CA VAL A 40 6.01 -6.37 -1.21
C VAL A 40 6.06 -5.42 -2.39
N LEU A 41 7.10 -5.58 -3.19
CA LEU A 41 7.22 -4.97 -4.49
C LEU A 41 7.40 -6.04 -5.55
N TYR A 42 6.50 -6.02 -6.52
CA TYR A 42 6.44 -6.97 -7.60
C TYR A 42 7.13 -6.41 -8.86
N GLY A 43 7.99 -7.22 -9.47
CA GLY A 43 8.57 -6.93 -10.78
C GLY A 43 7.69 -7.47 -11.91
N GLN A 44 8.18 -7.47 -13.15
CA GLN A 44 7.40 -8.00 -14.27
C GLN A 44 7.09 -9.51 -14.16
N PHE A 45 7.95 -10.27 -13.49
CA PHE A 45 7.83 -11.74 -13.40
C PHE A 45 8.08 -12.32 -12.01
N TRP A 46 8.70 -11.56 -11.09
CA TRP A 46 9.08 -12.02 -9.75
C TRP A 46 9.09 -10.87 -8.74
N PRO A 47 8.81 -11.12 -7.44
CA PRO A 47 8.97 -10.13 -6.40
C PRO A 47 10.44 -9.71 -6.24
N TYR A 48 10.73 -8.42 -6.32
CA TYR A 48 12.08 -7.87 -6.09
C TYR A 48 12.23 -7.24 -4.70
N LEU A 49 11.15 -7.12 -3.94
CA LEU A 49 11.20 -6.89 -2.51
C LEU A 49 10.05 -7.65 -1.88
N ALA A 50 10.33 -8.45 -0.87
CA ALA A 50 9.30 -9.15 -0.10
C ALA A 50 9.88 -9.38 1.28
N LEU A 51 9.71 -8.40 2.16
CA LEU A 51 10.33 -8.39 3.49
C LEU A 51 9.28 -8.23 4.57
N VAL A 52 9.57 -8.83 5.71
CA VAL A 52 8.85 -8.50 6.95
C VAL A 52 9.38 -7.18 7.49
N PHE A 53 8.49 -6.33 7.98
CA PHE A 53 8.82 -5.18 8.80
C PHE A 53 8.19 -5.31 10.19
N THR A 54 8.79 -4.65 11.17
CA THR A 54 8.14 -4.39 12.46
C THR A 54 7.64 -2.96 12.48
N TRP A 55 6.51 -2.73 13.11
CA TRP A 55 5.95 -1.39 13.28
C TRP A 55 5.39 -1.18 14.68
N GLY A 56 5.40 0.07 15.09
CA GLY A 56 4.73 0.53 16.30
C GLY A 56 4.27 1.96 16.12
N ALA A 57 3.00 2.23 16.41
CA ALA A 57 2.48 3.59 16.48
C ALA A 57 2.27 4.01 17.93
N SER A 58 2.10 5.32 18.14
CA SER A 58 1.71 5.88 19.43
C SER A 58 0.28 5.44 19.83
N ASP A 59 -0.18 5.91 20.99
CA ASP A 59 -1.49 5.60 21.61
C ASP A 59 -2.73 5.88 20.75
N ILE A 60 -2.56 6.44 19.55
CA ILE A 60 -3.64 6.78 18.61
C ILE A 60 -4.24 5.57 17.89
N LEU A 61 -3.61 4.39 17.94
CA LEU A 61 -4.13 3.17 17.30
C LEU A 61 -5.49 2.72 17.86
N SER A 62 -5.79 3.07 19.11
CA SER A 62 -7.07 2.80 19.76
C SER A 62 -8.16 3.82 19.40
N GLN A 63 -7.83 4.88 18.65
CA GLN A 63 -8.79 5.86 18.18
C GLN A 63 -9.89 5.18 17.37
N GLN A 64 -11.14 5.45 17.73
CA GLN A 64 -12.30 5.00 16.96
C GLN A 64 -12.48 5.89 15.73
N ILE A 65 -12.69 5.25 14.59
CA ILE A 65 -12.86 5.85 13.27
C ILE A 65 -14.23 5.45 12.77
N THR A 66 -15.05 6.44 12.46
CA THR A 66 -16.38 6.24 11.89
C THR A 66 -16.28 6.19 10.37
N LEU A 67 -16.41 5.00 9.80
CA LEU A 67 -16.49 4.81 8.36
C LEU A 67 -17.91 5.08 7.86
N HIS A 68 -18.01 5.75 6.71
CA HIS A 68 -19.28 6.04 6.08
C HIS A 68 -19.62 4.94 5.08
N PRO A 69 -20.91 4.55 4.98
CA PRO A 69 -21.34 3.53 4.04
C PRO A 69 -21.24 4.06 2.61
N GLY A 70 -20.08 3.89 2.00
CA GLY A 70 -19.78 4.32 0.64
C GLY A 70 -19.71 5.84 0.52
N PRO A 71 -18.53 6.45 0.30
CA PRO A 71 -18.48 7.87 -0.01
C PRO A 71 -19.35 8.19 -1.23
N GLU A 72 -19.91 9.39 -1.34
CA GLU A 72 -20.64 9.76 -2.56
C GLU A 72 -19.64 9.96 -3.73
N PRO A 73 -19.94 9.46 -4.96
CA PRO A 73 -19.17 9.82 -6.14
C PRO A 73 -18.94 11.33 -6.25
N GLY A 74 -17.68 11.75 -6.42
CA GLY A 74 -17.34 13.16 -6.61
C GLY A 74 -17.31 13.99 -5.33
N ALA A 75 -17.58 13.39 -4.16
CA ALA A 75 -17.30 14.04 -2.89
C ALA A 75 -15.79 14.18 -2.68
N GLU A 76 -15.39 15.31 -2.09
CA GLU A 76 -14.00 15.54 -1.69
C GLU A 76 -13.53 14.48 -0.69
N PRO A 77 -12.30 13.95 -0.82
CA PRO A 77 -11.72 13.02 0.15
C PRO A 77 -11.73 13.59 1.56
N ARG A 78 -12.13 12.76 2.53
CA ARG A 78 -12.18 13.13 3.94
C ARG A 78 -11.02 12.51 4.69
N THR A 79 -10.20 13.32 5.36
CA THR A 79 -9.19 12.81 6.29
C THR A 79 -9.85 12.25 7.55
N LEU A 80 -9.65 10.96 7.80
CA LEU A 80 -10.15 10.25 8.98
C LEU A 80 -9.18 10.33 10.16
N ALA A 81 -7.87 10.25 9.89
CA ALA A 81 -6.84 10.31 10.91
C ALA A 81 -5.52 10.82 10.33
N ARG A 82 -4.68 11.39 11.20
CA ARG A 82 -3.26 11.67 10.95
C ARG A 82 -2.47 11.10 12.11
N PHE A 83 -1.46 10.30 11.80
CA PHE A 83 -0.68 9.59 12.80
C PHE A 83 0.73 9.34 12.30
N SER A 84 1.57 8.85 13.20
CA SER A 84 2.93 8.44 12.84
C SER A 84 3.25 7.10 13.47
N PHE A 85 4.01 6.28 12.77
CA PHE A 85 4.54 5.02 13.30
C PHE A 85 6.01 4.87 12.92
N THR A 86 6.72 4.13 13.77
CA THR A 86 8.09 3.71 13.47
C THR A 86 8.02 2.38 12.74
N VAL A 87 8.63 2.32 11.56
CA VAL A 87 8.81 1.10 10.77
C VAL A 87 10.28 0.70 10.81
N LYS A 88 10.54 -0.59 10.91
CA LYS A 88 11.88 -1.16 10.72
C LYS A 88 11.78 -2.37 9.80
N LEU A 89 12.41 -2.31 8.64
CA LEU A 89 12.55 -3.48 7.77
C LEU A 89 13.42 -4.53 8.46
N THR A 90 13.09 -5.80 8.24
CA THR A 90 13.92 -6.92 8.66
C THR A 90 14.52 -7.60 7.44
N ARG A 91 15.56 -8.42 7.64
CA ARG A 91 16.13 -9.24 6.57
C ARG A 91 15.31 -10.50 6.26
N ARG A 92 14.22 -10.74 6.99
CA ARG A 92 13.37 -11.91 6.80
C ARG A 92 12.50 -11.73 5.57
N CYS A 93 12.40 -12.77 4.76
CA CYS A 93 11.44 -12.82 3.66
C CYS A 93 10.00 -12.76 4.21
N ALA A 94 9.11 -12.10 3.48
CA ALA A 94 7.68 -12.12 3.77
C ALA A 94 7.15 -13.57 3.65
N PRO A 95 6.53 -14.15 4.69
CA PRO A 95 5.96 -15.49 4.66
C PRO A 95 5.06 -15.79 3.45
N SER A 96 4.27 -14.80 3.01
CA SER A 96 3.40 -14.96 1.83
C SER A 96 4.16 -15.21 0.51
N TRP A 97 5.46 -14.93 0.49
CA TRP A 97 6.33 -15.08 -0.68
C TRP A 97 7.45 -16.09 -0.50
N GLU A 98 7.68 -16.63 0.70
CA GLU A 98 8.73 -17.63 0.95
C GLU A 98 8.73 -18.81 -0.06
N PRO A 99 7.57 -19.37 -0.47
CA PRO A 99 7.54 -20.45 -1.47
C PRO A 99 8.07 -20.07 -2.85
N TRP A 100 8.20 -18.77 -3.16
CA TRP A 100 8.73 -18.28 -4.44
C TRP A 100 10.25 -18.05 -4.39
N PHE A 101 10.87 -18.16 -3.22
CA PHE A 101 12.32 -17.96 -2.99
C PHE A 101 13.04 -19.26 -2.57
N VAL A 102 12.60 -20.42 -3.08
CA VAL A 102 13.08 -21.76 -2.68
C VAL A 102 14.61 -21.90 -2.76
N ASP A 103 15.27 -21.22 -3.70
CA ASP A 103 16.73 -21.12 -3.79
C ASP A 103 17.25 -19.85 -3.07
N ARG A 104 17.42 -19.99 -1.75
CA ARG A 104 17.51 -18.95 -0.70
C ARG A 104 18.67 -17.95 -0.75
N GLU A 105 19.49 -17.91 -1.79
CA GLU A 105 20.51 -16.84 -1.95
C GLU A 105 19.91 -15.55 -2.55
N LYS A 106 18.70 -15.63 -3.13
CA LYS A 106 18.06 -14.52 -3.88
C LYS A 106 16.84 -13.89 -3.18
N HIS A 107 16.71 -14.02 -1.86
CA HIS A 107 15.80 -13.12 -1.14
C HIS A 107 16.39 -11.70 -1.22
N ASN A 108 15.57 -10.65 -1.33
CA ASN A 108 16.07 -9.34 -1.77
C ASN A 108 16.77 -8.50 -0.68
N ALA A 109 16.82 -8.97 0.57
CA ALA A 109 17.51 -8.27 1.66
C ALA A 109 19.01 -7.98 1.41
N PRO A 110 19.79 -8.85 0.72
CA PRO A 110 21.17 -8.57 0.36
C PRO A 110 21.33 -7.42 -0.64
N LEU A 111 20.29 -7.04 -1.40
CA LEU A 111 20.31 -5.89 -2.32
C LEU A 111 20.28 -4.54 -1.59
N LEU A 112 19.88 -4.54 -0.32
CA LEU A 112 19.80 -3.35 0.51
C LEU A 112 21.06 -3.20 1.36
N ILE A 113 21.49 -1.94 1.55
CA ILE A 113 22.52 -1.61 2.54
C ILE A 113 21.94 -1.65 3.97
N ASP A 114 22.82 -1.69 4.95
CA ASP A 114 22.44 -1.78 6.36
C ASP A 114 21.56 -0.60 6.83
N ALA A 115 21.74 0.57 6.22
CA ALA A 115 20.93 1.76 6.50
C ALA A 115 19.43 1.53 6.23
N ALA A 116 19.07 0.71 5.23
CA ALA A 116 17.68 0.38 4.88
C ALA A 116 16.91 -0.33 6.01
N PHE A 117 17.64 -1.00 6.91
CA PHE A 117 17.09 -1.75 8.05
C PHE A 117 17.08 -0.93 9.34
N SER A 118 17.46 0.34 9.27
CA SER A 118 17.34 1.26 10.40
C SER A 118 15.87 1.65 10.60
N PRO A 119 15.40 1.76 11.86
CA PRO A 119 14.05 2.26 12.12
C PRO A 119 13.84 3.66 11.54
N ARG A 120 12.71 3.88 10.89
CA ARG A 120 12.30 5.17 10.33
C ARG A 120 10.92 5.55 10.86
N LYS A 121 10.72 6.82 11.19
CA LYS A 121 9.40 7.34 11.54
C LYS A 121 8.71 7.79 10.26
N LEU A 122 7.51 7.30 10.01
CA LEU A 122 6.66 7.70 8.89
C LEU A 122 5.44 8.44 9.43
N ASN A 123 5.12 9.57 8.80
CA ASN A 123 3.86 10.28 9.03
C ASN A 123 2.87 9.88 7.95
N VAL A 124 1.63 9.62 8.36
CA VAL A 124 0.61 9.06 7.49
C VAL A 124 -0.73 9.72 7.77
N SER A 125 -1.48 10.04 6.71
CA SER A 125 -2.91 10.30 6.77
C SER A 125 -3.71 9.11 6.27
N LEU A 126 -4.81 8.82 6.96
CA LEU A 126 -5.84 7.92 6.48
C LEU A 126 -6.98 8.77 5.93
N GLU A 127 -7.38 8.49 4.70
CA GLU A 127 -8.45 9.19 3.99
C GLU A 127 -9.54 8.23 3.52
N GLU A 128 -10.76 8.73 3.44
CA GLU A 128 -11.94 8.07 2.89
C GLU A 128 -12.43 8.83 1.66
N GLY A 129 -12.79 8.11 0.59
CA GLY A 129 -13.19 8.71 -0.68
C GLY A 129 -13.34 7.69 -1.81
N HIS A 130 -13.37 8.16 -3.06
CA HIS A 130 -13.32 7.31 -4.26
C HIS A 130 -11.95 7.43 -4.90
N PHE A 131 -11.07 6.47 -4.63
CA PHE A 131 -9.70 6.52 -5.13
C PHE A 131 -9.49 5.53 -6.28
N PRO A 132 -8.84 5.93 -7.39
CA PRO A 132 -8.22 4.96 -8.29
C PRO A 132 -7.08 4.22 -7.58
N ALA A 133 -6.63 3.10 -8.14
CA ALA A 133 -5.34 2.57 -7.74
C ALA A 133 -4.23 3.57 -8.12
N PRO A 134 -3.22 3.81 -7.26
CA PRO A 134 -2.10 4.70 -7.56
C PRO A 134 -1.43 4.44 -8.91
N GLU A 135 -1.34 3.18 -9.34
CA GLU A 135 -0.78 2.81 -10.65
C GLU A 135 -1.54 3.42 -11.85
N GLU A 136 -2.85 3.65 -11.71
CA GLU A 136 -3.70 4.19 -12.77
C GLU A 136 -3.51 5.70 -12.93
N ALA A 137 -2.98 6.38 -11.90
CA ALA A 137 -2.68 7.82 -11.95
C ALA A 137 -1.40 8.12 -12.77
N LEU A 138 -0.57 7.12 -13.07
CA LEU A 138 0.70 7.28 -13.79
C LEU A 138 0.56 7.34 -15.33
N GLY A 139 -0.66 7.51 -15.85
CA GLY A 139 -0.85 7.95 -17.23
C GLY A 139 -0.80 6.83 -18.26
N MET A 140 -1.79 5.93 -18.21
CA MET A 140 -2.40 5.55 -19.48
C MET A 140 -3.53 6.53 -19.73
N GLU A 141 -3.23 7.60 -20.45
CA GLU A 141 -4.25 8.47 -21.04
C GLU A 141 -5.17 7.59 -21.89
N THR A 142 -6.27 7.13 -21.30
CA THR A 142 -7.38 6.64 -22.09
C THR A 142 -7.96 7.88 -22.75
N THR A 143 -7.75 8.01 -24.06
CA THR A 143 -8.38 9.03 -24.90
C THR A 143 -9.91 8.99 -24.87
N ASP A 144 -10.50 7.98 -24.24
CA ASP A 144 -11.93 7.90 -23.96
C ASP A 144 -12.30 8.69 -22.70
N ALA A 145 -13.29 9.58 -22.87
CA ALA A 145 -13.90 10.40 -21.82
C ALA A 145 -14.59 9.60 -20.69
N ARG A 146 -14.53 8.26 -20.74
CA ARG A 146 -14.95 7.35 -19.67
C ARG A 146 -13.70 6.81 -19.00
N GLN A 147 -13.25 7.46 -17.94
CA GLN A 147 -12.17 6.98 -17.09
C GLN A 147 -12.54 5.59 -16.55
N THR A 148 -12.02 4.53 -17.17
CA THR A 148 -12.27 3.16 -16.74
C THR A 148 -11.18 2.77 -15.75
N TYR A 149 -11.54 2.73 -14.46
CA TYR A 149 -10.65 2.20 -13.43
C TYR A 149 -10.52 0.68 -13.62
N ARG A 150 -9.48 0.24 -14.32
CA ARG A 150 -9.17 -1.18 -14.57
C ARG A 150 -9.06 -1.95 -13.26
N CYS A 151 -8.40 -1.34 -12.27
CA CYS A 151 -8.19 -1.90 -10.94
C CYS A 151 -9.39 -1.66 -10.01
N GLY A 152 -10.40 -0.92 -10.47
CA GLY A 152 -11.57 -0.53 -9.70
C GLY A 152 -11.30 0.69 -8.82
N ARG A 153 -12.29 1.01 -7.99
CA ARG A 153 -12.21 2.12 -7.03
C ARG A 153 -12.05 1.60 -5.62
N PHE A 154 -11.48 2.41 -4.76
CA PHE A 154 -11.17 2.06 -3.39
C PHE A 154 -11.72 3.11 -2.43
N ALA A 155 -12.25 2.66 -1.29
CA ALA A 155 -12.90 3.53 -0.32
C ALA A 155 -11.90 4.23 0.60
N LEU A 156 -10.71 3.64 0.80
CA LEU A 156 -9.69 4.12 1.71
C LEU A 156 -8.35 4.34 1.01
N ARG A 157 -7.62 5.36 1.45
CA ARG A 157 -6.26 5.67 1.02
C ARG A 157 -5.38 6.00 2.22
N LEU A 158 -4.19 5.39 2.28
CA LEU A 158 -3.09 5.90 3.09
C LEU A 158 -2.25 6.84 2.23
N CYS A 159 -1.93 8.01 2.78
CA CYS A 159 -0.97 8.95 2.20
C CYS A 159 0.20 9.10 3.15
N PHE A 160 1.40 8.83 2.67
CA PHE A 160 2.64 8.93 3.43
C PHE A 160 3.40 10.20 3.03
N ASP A 161 3.91 10.95 4.01
CA ASP A 161 4.80 12.08 3.73
C ASP A 161 6.07 11.62 2.99
N GLU A 162 6.58 10.44 3.33
CA GLU A 162 7.73 9.78 2.69
C GLU A 162 7.38 8.36 2.28
N SER A 163 7.95 7.86 1.18
CA SER A 163 7.68 6.48 0.74
C SER A 163 8.01 5.45 1.83
N PRO A 164 7.10 4.49 2.09
CA PRO A 164 7.35 3.39 3.02
C PRO A 164 8.36 2.38 2.48
N PHE A 165 8.76 2.47 1.21
CA PHE A 165 9.79 1.63 0.61
C PHE A 165 11.21 2.15 0.92
N PRO A 166 12.26 1.32 0.70
CA PRO A 166 13.64 1.78 0.76
C PRO A 166 13.88 2.95 -0.19
N ARG A 167 14.68 3.94 0.24
CA ARG A 167 15.07 5.10 -0.57
C ARG A 167 16.00 4.65 -1.70
N GLU A 168 16.18 5.47 -2.73
CA GLU A 168 17.11 5.16 -3.82
C GLU A 168 18.53 4.83 -3.32
N SER A 169 19.03 5.60 -2.34
CA SER A 169 20.33 5.39 -1.72
C SER A 169 20.45 4.15 -0.83
N ASP A 170 19.33 3.48 -0.53
CA ASP A 170 19.28 2.30 0.33
C ASP A 170 19.63 1.01 -0.45
N TRP A 171 19.81 1.10 -1.77
CA TRP A 171 20.14 -0.03 -2.65
C TRP A 171 21.64 -0.07 -2.96
N LYS A 172 22.24 -1.27 -2.92
CA LYS A 172 23.68 -1.49 -3.17
C LYS A 172 24.08 -1.33 -4.64
N GLU A 173 23.23 -1.78 -5.54
CA GLU A 173 23.42 -1.67 -6.97
C GLU A 173 22.26 -0.87 -7.54
N PHE A 174 22.60 0.10 -8.40
CA PHE A 174 21.69 1.08 -8.99
C PHE A 174 20.48 0.36 -9.61
N PRO A 175 19.27 0.81 -9.24
CA PRO A 175 18.43 0.13 -8.29
C PRO A 175 17.91 -1.17 -8.92
N GLY A 176 17.72 -2.20 -8.09
CA GLY A 176 17.16 -3.50 -8.53
C GLY A 176 15.91 -3.34 -9.41
N PRO A 177 15.47 -4.36 -10.15
CA PRO A 177 14.60 -4.27 -11.34
C PRO A 177 13.25 -3.52 -11.20
N GLY A 178 12.85 -3.07 -10.01
CA GLY A 178 11.79 -2.07 -9.80
C GLY A 178 12.20 -0.59 -9.92
N SER A 179 13.48 -0.31 -10.19
CA SER A 179 14.06 1.03 -10.36
C SER A 179 13.32 1.92 -11.36
N ASN A 180 12.95 1.34 -12.50
CA ASN A 180 12.20 2.07 -13.53
C ASN A 180 10.84 2.56 -13.03
N ARG A 181 10.27 1.90 -12.02
CA ARG A 181 8.98 2.28 -11.42
C ARG A 181 9.13 3.26 -10.25
N GLN A 182 10.36 3.51 -9.79
CA GLN A 182 10.71 4.51 -8.78
C GLN A 182 9.86 4.41 -7.51
N SER A 183 9.79 3.21 -6.91
CA SER A 183 8.92 2.95 -5.75
C SER A 183 9.25 3.80 -4.51
N TRP A 184 10.45 4.34 -4.43
CA TRP A 184 10.82 5.35 -3.42
C TRP A 184 10.05 6.69 -3.57
N LEU A 185 9.33 6.89 -4.67
CA LEU A 185 8.42 8.02 -4.90
C LEU A 185 6.94 7.65 -4.69
N TRP A 186 6.63 6.45 -4.23
CA TRP A 186 5.25 6.04 -4.00
C TRP A 186 4.79 6.42 -2.61
N HIS A 187 3.83 7.34 -2.56
CA HIS A 187 3.33 7.93 -1.31
C HIS A 187 1.91 7.49 -0.98
N THR A 188 1.21 6.78 -1.87
CA THR A 188 -0.19 6.45 -1.66
C THR A 188 -0.47 4.98 -1.90
N PHE A 189 -1.37 4.43 -1.09
CA PHE A 189 -1.83 3.04 -1.15
C PHE A 189 -3.30 2.99 -0.81
N VAL A 190 -4.03 2.10 -1.46
CA VAL A 190 -5.48 2.02 -1.38
C VAL A 190 -5.97 0.69 -0.79
N ASN A 191 -7.14 0.71 -0.21
CA ASN A 191 -7.78 -0.43 0.46
C ASN A 191 -9.31 -0.32 0.36
N ARG A 192 -10.05 -1.38 0.72
CA ARG A 192 -11.52 -1.44 0.61
C ARG A 192 -12.00 -1.21 -0.83
N LYS A 193 -11.72 -2.18 -1.71
CA LYS A 193 -12.21 -2.15 -3.08
C LYS A 193 -13.74 -2.02 -3.10
N LEU A 194 -14.24 -1.01 -3.79
CA LEU A 194 -15.65 -0.75 -3.97
C LEU A 194 -16.21 -1.66 -5.07
N SER A 195 -17.46 -2.06 -4.90
CA SER A 195 -18.19 -2.77 -5.95
C SER A 195 -18.18 -1.95 -7.25
N ARG A 196 -17.93 -2.62 -8.37
CA ARG A 196 -18.05 -2.00 -9.70
C ARG A 196 -19.46 -1.46 -9.88
N ARG A 197 -19.59 -0.26 -10.45
CA ARG A 197 -20.90 0.25 -10.83
C ARG A 197 -21.38 -0.48 -12.09
N PRO A 198 -22.70 -0.57 -12.31
CA PRO A 198 -23.25 -1.02 -13.60
C PRO A 198 -22.72 -0.22 -14.80
N GLU A 199 -22.29 1.02 -14.55
CA GLU A 199 -21.71 1.94 -15.52
C GLU A 199 -20.27 1.54 -15.93
N ASP A 200 -19.61 0.72 -15.11
CA ASP A 200 -18.23 0.25 -15.31
C ASP A 200 -18.20 -1.12 -16.04
N SER A 201 -19.36 -1.69 -16.41
CA SER A 201 -19.50 -3.06 -16.94
C SER A 201 -19.62 -3.19 -18.47
N ASP A 202 -19.49 -2.12 -19.24
CA ASP A 202 -19.67 -2.13 -20.71
C ASP A 202 -18.52 -2.77 -21.51
N PHE A 203 -17.80 -3.75 -20.96
CA PHE A 203 -16.86 -4.58 -21.72
C PHE A 203 -17.01 -6.05 -21.31
N SER A 204 -17.92 -6.74 -22.01
CA SER A 204 -17.95 -8.20 -22.14
C SER A 204 -17.36 -8.59 -23.49
#